data_AF-F7UVB5-F1
#
_entry.id   AF-F7UVB5-F1
#
_cell.length_a   1.000
_cell.length_b   1.000
_cell.length_c   1.000
_cell.angle_alpha   90.00
_cell.angle_beta   90.00
_cell.angle_gamma   90.00
#
_symmetry.space_group_name_H-M   'P 1'
#
loop_
_entity.id
_entity.type
_entity.pdbx_description
1 polymer ?
#
loop_
_entity_poly.entity_id
_entity_poly.type
_entity_poly.pdbx_seq_one_letter_code
_entity_poly.pdbx_strand_id
1 'polypeptide(L)'
;MIFAYSVGLTSETKAKDEFALPPDKVKGSEYVLSDSDSRLYTREELEALSSQDRYLAINEIYARHGRGFNNEDLAAHFEACSWYKKLYSPEEFDNLPTQLNEFEQMNVDTLRQIGNEQSD
;
A
#
# COMPACT_ATOMS: atom_id res chain seq x y z
N MET A 1 53.42 -4.23 -7.20
CA MET A 1 52.34 -3.25 -6.95
C MET A 1 51.30 -3.97 -6.11
N ILE A 2 51.46 -3.98 -4.78
CA ILE A 2 50.89 -3.02 -3.81
C ILE A 2 49.40 -3.34 -3.51
N PHE A 3 49.25 -3.96 -2.32
CA PHE A 3 48.16 -3.93 -1.33
C PHE A 3 46.80 -4.61 -1.60
N ALA A 4 46.58 -5.63 -0.76
CA ALA A 4 45.27 -6.13 -0.36
C ALA A 4 44.53 -5.09 0.48
N TYR A 5 43.21 -4.98 0.26
CA TYR A 5 42.28 -4.49 1.28
C TYR A 5 41.11 -5.47 1.35
N SER A 6 41.15 -6.28 2.40
CA SER A 6 39.94 -6.80 3.05
C SER A 6 39.40 -5.67 3.93
N VAL A 7 38.16 -5.27 3.72
CA VAL A 7 37.36 -4.61 4.74
C VAL A 7 35.99 -5.27 4.72
N GLY A 8 35.69 -6.02 5.77
CA GLY A 8 34.32 -6.38 6.10
C GLY A 8 33.56 -5.12 6.46
N LEU A 9 32.28 -5.08 6.12
CA LEU A 9 31.35 -4.16 6.74
C LEU A 9 30.17 -4.98 7.27
N THR A 10 30.36 -5.50 8.48
CA THR A 10 29.24 -5.68 9.40
C THR A 10 28.77 -4.30 9.80
N SER A 11 27.52 -3.98 9.53
CA SER A 11 26.79 -2.98 10.30
C SER A 11 25.39 -3.51 10.53
N GLU A 12 25.23 -4.12 11.71
CA GLU A 12 23.96 -4.12 12.41
C GLU A 12 23.50 -2.67 12.58
N THR A 13 22.36 -2.33 11.98
CA THR A 13 21.56 -1.16 12.39
C THR A 13 20.17 -1.64 12.75
N LYS A 14 20.08 -2.10 14.00
CA LYS A 14 19.02 -1.83 14.97
C LYS A 14 17.87 -0.93 14.47
N ALA A 15 16.72 -1.57 14.25
CA ALA A 15 15.35 -1.11 14.48
C ALA A 15 15.07 0.39 14.30
N LYS A 16 14.59 0.75 13.10
CA LYS A 16 13.74 1.92 12.85
C LYS A 16 12.84 1.80 11.61
N ASP A 17 12.72 0.60 11.04
CA ASP A 17 11.90 0.31 9.85
C ASP A 17 10.81 -0.69 10.20
N GLU A 18 9.74 -0.20 10.82
CA GLU A 18 8.45 -0.89 10.78
C GLU A 18 7.45 -0.13 9.90
N PHE A 19 7.90 0.95 9.23
CA PHE A 19 7.08 1.78 8.35
C PHE A 19 7.69 2.02 6.96
N ALA A 20 9.00 1.81 6.77
CA ALA A 20 9.56 1.83 5.43
C ALA A 20 9.05 0.62 4.64
N LEU A 21 8.36 0.92 3.54
CA LEU A 21 7.86 -0.07 2.61
C LEU A 21 9.07 -0.80 1.99
N PRO A 22 9.16 -2.14 2.09
CA PRO A 22 10.30 -2.87 1.56
C PRO A 22 10.37 -2.69 0.03
N PRO A 23 11.54 -2.33 -0.53
CA PRO A 23 11.70 -2.08 -1.97
C PRO A 23 11.51 -3.34 -2.85
N ASP A 24 11.45 -4.52 -2.22
CA ASP A 24 11.56 -5.83 -2.88
C ASP A 24 10.23 -6.61 -3.03
N LYS A 25 9.05 -6.00 -2.83
CA LYS A 25 7.78 -6.63 -3.28
C LYS A 25 7.53 -6.40 -4.79
N VAL A 26 8.50 -6.76 -5.63
CA VAL A 26 8.26 -6.99 -7.06
C VAL A 26 8.13 -8.50 -7.27
N LYS A 27 6.94 -9.04 -7.00
CA LYS A 27 6.53 -10.34 -7.56
C LYS A 27 5.16 -10.20 -8.21
N GLY A 28 5.19 -9.76 -9.47
CA GLY A 28 4.13 -10.03 -10.46
C GLY A 28 3.16 -8.89 -10.74
N SER A 29 2.72 -8.13 -9.73
CA SER A 29 1.78 -7.02 -9.91
C SER A 29 2.18 -5.80 -9.09
N GLU A 30 2.07 -4.61 -9.68
CA GLU A 30 2.13 -3.32 -8.96
C GLU A 30 0.89 -3.07 -8.09
N TYR A 31 -0.02 -4.06 -8.03
CA TYR A 31 -1.28 -4.03 -7.29
C TYR A 31 -1.27 -5.08 -6.19
N VAL A 32 -1.86 -4.73 -5.04
CA VAL A 32 -2.22 -5.62 -3.94
C VAL A 32 -3.55 -6.32 -4.24
N LEU A 33 -4.55 -5.59 -4.75
CA LEU A 33 -5.87 -6.13 -5.11
C LEU A 33 -6.26 -5.69 -6.53
N SER A 34 -5.68 -6.36 -7.54
CA SER A 34 -5.86 -6.00 -8.95
C SER A 34 -7.33 -5.90 -9.39
N ASP A 35 -8.19 -6.75 -8.83
CA ASP A 35 -9.57 -6.92 -9.26
C ASP A 35 -10.57 -6.17 -8.36
N SER A 36 -10.08 -5.28 -7.47
CA SER A 36 -10.91 -4.55 -6.51
C SER A 36 -12.00 -3.71 -7.15
N ASP A 37 -11.85 -3.36 -8.43
CA ASP A 37 -12.79 -2.58 -9.22
C ASP A 37 -13.93 -3.42 -9.81
N SER A 38 -13.80 -4.75 -9.86
CA SER A 38 -14.73 -5.63 -10.57
C SER A 38 -15.21 -6.85 -9.80
N ARG A 39 -14.58 -7.19 -8.66
CA ARG A 39 -14.99 -8.30 -7.81
C ARG A 39 -14.92 -7.98 -6.33
N LEU A 40 -15.71 -8.74 -5.56
CA LEU A 40 -15.56 -8.81 -4.11
C LEU A 40 -14.53 -9.87 -3.76
N TYR A 41 -13.60 -9.51 -2.88
CA TYR A 41 -12.70 -10.47 -2.25
C TYR A 41 -13.40 -11.11 -1.06
N THR A 42 -13.15 -12.41 -0.85
CA THR A 42 -13.70 -13.07 0.34
C THR A 42 -12.96 -12.59 1.59
N ARG A 43 -13.60 -12.72 2.75
CA ARG A 43 -12.97 -12.38 4.03
C ARG A 43 -11.68 -13.15 4.23
N GLU A 44 -11.64 -14.43 3.85
CA GLU A 44 -10.47 -15.28 3.97
C GLU A 44 -9.30 -14.81 3.08
N GLU A 45 -9.59 -14.32 1.85
CA GLU A 45 -8.57 -13.71 0.99
C GLU A 45 -7.96 -12.46 1.64
N LEU A 46 -8.80 -11.64 2.27
CA LEU A 46 -8.39 -10.37 2.90
C LEU A 46 -7.72 -10.58 4.27
N GLU A 47 -8.10 -11.61 5.01
CA GLU A 47 -7.47 -12.00 6.28
C GLU A 47 -6.07 -12.61 6.07
N ALA A 48 -5.83 -13.24 4.92
CA ALA A 48 -4.51 -13.73 4.55
C ALA A 48 -3.50 -12.60 4.29
N LEU A 49 -3.96 -11.36 4.06
CA LEU A 49 -3.10 -10.19 3.92
C LEU A 49 -2.54 -9.75 5.27
N SER A 50 -1.30 -9.26 5.29
CA SER A 50 -0.74 -8.59 6.47
C SER A 50 -1.46 -7.25 6.74
N SER A 51 -1.35 -6.72 7.97
CA SER A 51 -1.92 -5.39 8.30
C SER A 51 -1.41 -4.30 7.36
N GLN A 52 -0.14 -4.38 6.95
CA GLN A 52 0.46 -3.44 6.00
C GLN A 52 -0.08 -3.62 4.58
N ASP A 53 -0.25 -4.86 4.11
CA ASP A 53 -0.86 -5.13 2.80
C ASP A 53 -2.33 -4.68 2.76
N ARG A 54 -3.09 -4.85 3.86
CA ARG A 54 -4.46 -4.31 3.97
C ARG A 54 -4.48 -2.79 3.92
N TYR A 55 -3.54 -2.13 4.60
CA TYR A 55 -3.39 -0.68 4.54
C TYR A 55 -3.08 -0.20 3.12
N LEU A 56 -2.15 -0.88 2.43
CA LEU A 56 -1.84 -0.58 1.03
C LEU A 56 -3.05 -0.83 0.12
N ALA A 57 -3.76 -1.95 0.27
CA ALA A 57 -4.94 -2.30 -0.53
C ALA A 57 -6.06 -1.24 -0.43
N ILE A 58 -6.33 -0.72 0.77
CA ILE A 58 -7.29 0.37 0.94
C ILE A 58 -6.81 1.63 0.21
N ASN A 59 -5.54 2.00 0.40
CA ASN A 59 -4.98 3.20 -0.23
C ASN A 59 -4.87 3.05 -1.75
N GLU A 60 -4.64 1.84 -2.27
CA GLU A 60 -4.60 1.51 -3.69
C GLU A 60 -5.94 1.79 -4.36
N ILE A 61 -7.04 1.37 -3.74
CA ILE A 61 -8.39 1.66 -4.22
C ILE A 61 -8.57 3.17 -4.38
N TYR A 62 -8.16 3.96 -3.39
CA TYR A 62 -8.21 5.42 -3.51
C TYR A 62 -7.21 6.00 -4.54
N ALA A 63 -6.03 5.41 -4.65
CA ALA A 63 -5.00 5.81 -5.60
C ALA A 63 -5.47 5.65 -7.06
N ARG A 64 -6.24 4.60 -7.36
CA ARG A 64 -6.84 4.36 -8.68
C ARG A 64 -7.77 5.50 -9.12
N HIS A 65 -8.38 6.20 -8.17
CA HIS A 65 -9.22 7.39 -8.41
C HIS A 65 -8.44 8.71 -8.32
N GLY A 66 -7.13 8.65 -8.21
CA GLY A 66 -6.22 9.81 -8.23
C GLY A 66 -6.12 10.55 -6.90
N ARG A 67 -6.47 9.91 -5.78
CA ARG A 67 -6.23 10.47 -4.44
C ARG A 67 -4.73 10.61 -4.18
N GLY A 68 -4.30 11.80 -3.75
CA GLY A 68 -2.96 12.06 -3.27
C GLY A 68 -2.72 11.47 -1.86
N PHE A 69 -1.47 11.51 -1.40
CA PHE A 69 -1.08 11.07 -0.06
C PHE A 69 -0.23 12.13 0.63
N ASN A 70 -0.50 12.36 1.92
CA ASN A 70 0.34 13.22 2.78
C ASN A 70 1.50 12.44 3.40
N ASN A 71 1.37 11.11 3.48
CA ASN A 71 2.41 10.24 3.98
C ASN A 71 3.46 10.04 2.87
N GLU A 72 4.73 10.37 3.17
CA GLU A 72 5.81 10.33 2.18
C GLU A 72 6.07 8.93 1.64
N ASP A 73 5.98 7.90 2.48
CA ASP A 73 6.19 6.51 2.05
C ASP A 73 5.06 6.03 1.12
N LEU A 74 3.81 6.35 1.42
CA LEU A 74 2.69 6.06 0.52
C LEU A 74 2.78 6.83 -0.80
N ALA A 75 3.14 8.11 -0.73
CA ALA A 75 3.31 8.92 -1.91
C ALA A 75 4.41 8.34 -2.80
N ALA A 76 5.58 8.03 -2.24
CA ALA A 76 6.70 7.44 -2.98
C ALA A 76 6.35 6.07 -3.56
N HIS A 77 5.60 5.24 -2.82
CA HIS A 77 5.16 3.93 -3.29
C HIS A 77 4.25 4.03 -4.51
N PHE A 78 3.18 4.83 -4.43
CA PHE A 78 2.24 4.94 -5.55
C PHE A 78 2.81 5.79 -6.69
N GLU A 79 3.68 6.76 -6.44
CA GLU A 79 4.40 7.49 -7.50
C GLU A 79 5.33 6.59 -8.32
N ALA A 80 5.81 5.48 -7.75
CA ALA A 80 6.55 4.47 -8.48
C ALA A 80 5.66 3.57 -9.36
N CYS A 81 4.34 3.53 -9.13
CA CYS A 81 3.41 2.71 -9.89
C CYS A 81 3.09 3.35 -11.25
N SER A 82 3.25 2.58 -12.32
CA SER A 82 3.05 3.07 -13.69
C SER A 82 1.62 3.55 -14.01
N TRP A 83 0.64 3.03 -13.27
CA TRP A 83 -0.78 3.31 -13.44
C TRP A 83 -1.29 4.48 -12.58
N TYR A 84 -0.51 4.92 -11.59
CA TYR A 84 -0.96 5.95 -10.64
C TYR A 84 -0.81 7.34 -11.24
N LYS A 85 -1.83 8.18 -11.00
CA LYS A 85 -1.79 9.60 -11.33
C LYS A 85 -2.48 10.40 -10.24
N LYS A 86 -1.73 11.23 -9.53
CA LYS A 86 -2.29 12.20 -8.58
C LYS A 86 -3.15 13.21 -9.31
N LEU A 87 -4.45 13.23 -8.99
CA LEU A 87 -5.43 14.19 -9.51
C LEU A 87 -5.90 15.18 -8.44
N TYR A 88 -5.96 14.72 -7.19
CA TYR A 88 -6.49 15.48 -6.06
C TYR A 88 -5.53 15.41 -4.87
N SER A 89 -5.50 16.44 -4.04
CA SER A 89 -4.97 16.30 -2.67
C SER A 89 -5.86 15.35 -1.85
N PRO A 90 -5.36 14.79 -0.73
CA PRO A 90 -6.19 13.99 0.18
C PRO A 90 -7.46 14.73 0.59
N GLU A 91 -7.33 16.00 0.94
CA GLU A 91 -8.43 16.85 1.41
C GLU A 91 -9.45 17.14 0.29
N GLU A 92 -8.99 17.43 -0.92
CA GLU A 92 -9.91 17.63 -2.06
C GLU A 92 -10.67 16.35 -2.37
N PHE A 93 -9.98 15.20 -2.41
CA PHE A 93 -10.61 13.91 -2.69
C PHE A 93 -11.68 13.56 -1.65
N ASP A 94 -11.37 13.74 -0.38
CA ASP A 94 -12.27 13.41 0.73
C ASP A 94 -13.52 14.32 0.76
N ASN A 95 -13.46 15.50 0.10
CA ASN A 95 -14.60 16.41 -0.07
C ASN A 95 -15.44 16.13 -1.33
N LEU A 96 -14.99 15.26 -2.23
CA LEU A 96 -15.76 14.88 -3.42
C LEU A 96 -16.87 13.89 -3.03
N PRO A 97 -17.96 13.80 -3.83
CA PRO A 97 -18.88 12.67 -3.71
C PRO A 97 -18.11 11.35 -3.88
N THR A 98 -18.65 10.27 -3.31
CA THR A 98 -17.98 8.96 -3.36
C THR A 98 -17.56 8.63 -4.80
N GLN A 99 -16.26 8.45 -4.99
CA GLN A 99 -15.67 8.09 -6.28
C GLN A 99 -15.59 6.57 -6.46
N LEU A 100 -15.78 5.83 -5.36
CA LEU A 100 -15.70 4.38 -5.35
C LEU A 100 -16.95 3.75 -5.95
N ASN A 101 -16.76 2.67 -6.68
CA ASN A 101 -17.87 1.83 -7.10
C ASN A 101 -18.34 0.90 -5.95
N GLU A 102 -19.42 0.15 -6.19
CA GLU A 102 -20.01 -0.75 -5.18
C GLU A 102 -19.04 -1.83 -4.70
N PHE A 103 -18.24 -2.42 -5.60
CA PHE A 103 -17.25 -3.44 -5.26
C PHE A 103 -16.11 -2.89 -4.41
N GLU A 104 -15.57 -1.74 -4.81
CA GLU A 104 -14.49 -1.05 -4.10
C GLU A 104 -14.93 -0.64 -2.70
N GLN A 105 -16.14 -0.09 -2.57
CA GLN A 105 -16.70 0.30 -1.28
C GLN A 105 -16.81 -0.90 -0.34
N MET A 106 -17.40 -2.01 -0.82
CA MET A 106 -17.55 -3.24 -0.03
C MET A 106 -16.22 -3.88 0.36
N ASN A 107 -15.23 -3.85 -0.54
CA ASN A 107 -13.88 -4.36 -0.27
C ASN A 107 -13.17 -3.52 0.79
N VAL A 108 -13.24 -2.18 0.69
CA VAL A 108 -12.68 -1.26 1.70
C VAL A 108 -13.33 -1.48 3.06
N ASP A 109 -14.65 -1.61 3.10
CA ASP A 109 -15.37 -1.81 4.36
C ASP A 109 -14.99 -3.14 5.02
N THR A 110 -14.84 -4.22 4.22
CA THR A 110 -14.39 -5.52 4.73
C THR A 110 -12.96 -5.46 5.25
N LEU A 111 -12.04 -4.83 4.51
CA LEU A 111 -10.65 -4.63 4.94
C LEU A 111 -10.55 -3.85 6.26
N ARG A 112 -11.35 -2.80 6.42
CA ARG A 112 -11.42 -2.01 7.67
C ARG A 112 -11.97 -2.83 8.83
N GLN A 113 -13.02 -3.61 8.58
CA GLN A 113 -13.60 -4.48 9.59
C GLN A 113 -12.57 -5.48 10.14
N ILE A 114 -11.87 -6.19 9.25
CA ILE A 114 -10.82 -7.14 9.63
C ILE A 114 -9.70 -6.45 10.44
N GLY A 115 -9.29 -5.24 10.02
CA GLY A 115 -8.25 -4.48 10.73
C GLY A 115 -8.65 -4.09 12.15
N ASN A 116 -9.92 -3.70 12.36
CA ASN A 116 -10.45 -3.36 13.68
C ASN A 116 -10.55 -4.60 14.58
N GLU A 117 -11.05 -5.71 14.05
CA GLU A 117 -11.22 -6.98 14.80
C GLU A 117 -9.88 -7.56 15.29
N GLN A 118 -8.77 -7.33 14.58
CA GLN A 118 -7.44 -7.79 15.00
C GLN A 118 -6.71 -6.84 15.97
N SER A 119 -7.28 -5.66 16.22
CA SER A 119 -6.71 -4.66 17.12
C SER A 119 -7.30 -4.71 18.54
N ASP A 120 -8.35 -5.51 18.75
CA ASP A 120 -9.03 -5.76 20.04
C ASP A 120 -8.54 -7.04 20.72
#